data_AF-Q0FI79-F1
#
_entry.id   AF-Q0FI79-F1
#
_cell.length_a   1.000
_cell.length_b   1.000
_cell.length_c   1.000
_cell.angle_alpha   90.00
_cell.angle_beta   90.00
_cell.angle_gamma   90.00
#
_symmetry.space_group_name_H-M   'P 1'
#
loop_
_entity.id
_entity.type
_entity.pdbx_description
1 polymer ?
#
loop_
_entity_poly.entity_id
_entity_poly.type
_entity_poly.pdbx_seq_one_letter_code
_entity_poly.pdbx_strand_id
1 'polypeptide(L)'
;MVLRLVRGLTEGRTIELGYGVTVTHRAFTYADLREAESTALRLARETLPATRAFDAASIDDEDLPPEHEEALRGQAARHLVKLLLLRFGTGWGGLETDRGEPAPLEAD
;
A
#
# COMPACT_ATOMS: atom_id res chain seq x y z
N MET A 1 -8.91 -25.63 -1.45
CA MET A 1 -9.80 -24.83 -0.58
C MET A 1 -9.69 -23.36 -1.01
N VAL A 2 -10.37 -23.03 -2.10
CA VAL A 2 -10.45 -21.69 -2.71
C VAL A 2 -11.94 -21.36 -2.64
N LEU A 3 -12.32 -20.16 -2.17
CA LEU A 3 -13.69 -19.57 -2.09
C LEU A 3 -14.02 -19.01 -0.68
N ARG A 4 -13.23 -18.07 -0.15
CA ARG A 4 -13.71 -17.13 0.89
C ARG A 4 -13.22 -15.68 0.76
N LEU A 5 -12.20 -15.41 -0.07
CA LEU A 5 -11.74 -14.04 -0.36
C LEU A 5 -12.72 -13.21 -1.22
N VAL A 6 -13.64 -13.86 -1.94
CA VAL A 6 -14.54 -13.21 -2.92
C VAL A 6 -15.49 -12.20 -2.27
N ARG A 7 -15.89 -12.35 -1.00
CA ARG A 7 -16.83 -11.40 -0.36
C ARG A 7 -16.19 -10.10 0.15
N GLY A 8 -14.86 -10.02 0.19
CA GLY A 8 -14.16 -8.90 0.82
C GLY A 8 -13.84 -7.74 -0.12
N LEU A 9 -13.52 -8.05 -1.38
CA LEU A 9 -12.87 -7.10 -2.31
C LEU A 9 -13.80 -6.57 -3.42
N THR A 10 -14.88 -7.29 -3.72
CA THR A 10 -15.77 -6.99 -4.86
C THR A 10 -16.84 -5.93 -4.58
N GLU A 11 -16.79 -5.27 -3.42
CA GLU A 11 -17.73 -4.22 -3.06
C GLU A 11 -16.95 -2.96 -2.64
N GLY A 12 -17.53 -1.79 -2.89
CA GLY A 12 -16.97 -0.54 -2.37
C GLY A 12 -17.10 -0.48 -0.85
N ARG A 13 -16.10 0.08 -0.18
CA ARG A 13 -16.02 0.08 1.29
C ARG A 13 -15.38 1.34 1.83
N THR A 14 -15.73 1.64 3.08
CA THR A 14 -15.05 2.61 3.94
C THR A 14 -14.26 1.86 5.00
N ILE A 15 -12.98 2.18 5.14
CA ILE A 15 -12.03 1.59 6.09
C ILE A 15 -11.61 2.67 7.08
N GLU A 16 -11.70 2.38 8.37
CA GLU A 16 -11.16 3.23 9.43
C GLU A 16 -9.66 2.99 9.59
N LEU A 17 -8.88 4.08 9.57
CA LEU A 17 -7.43 4.04 9.80
C LEU A 17 -7.06 4.47 11.23
N GLY A 18 -8.05 4.85 12.04
CA GLY A 18 -7.87 5.41 13.38
C GLY A 18 -7.87 6.94 13.39
N TYR A 19 -7.94 7.53 14.58
CA TYR A 19 -7.95 9.00 14.79
C TYR A 19 -9.06 9.74 14.02
N GLY A 20 -10.19 9.08 13.76
CA GLY A 20 -11.30 9.64 12.98
C GLY A 20 -11.07 9.65 11.45
N VAL A 21 -9.93 9.11 10.98
CA VAL A 21 -9.61 9.05 9.55
C VAL A 21 -10.26 7.82 8.91
N THR A 22 -10.95 8.07 7.81
CA THR A 22 -11.57 7.02 6.98
C THR A 22 -11.12 7.12 5.54
N VAL A 23 -11.06 5.98 4.85
CA VAL A 23 -10.78 5.94 3.42
C VAL A 23 -11.83 5.09 2.72
N THR A 24 -12.37 5.60 1.63
CA THR A 24 -13.38 4.94 0.82
C THR A 24 -12.77 4.51 -0.51
N HIS A 25 -13.06 3.28 -0.92
CA HIS A 25 -12.63 2.75 -2.21
C HIS A 25 -13.77 2.02 -2.92
N ARG A 26 -13.73 1.97 -4.25
CA ARG A 26 -14.61 1.12 -5.06
C ARG A 26 -14.15 -0.34 -5.04
N ALA A 27 -15.02 -1.22 -5.53
CA ALA A 27 -14.70 -2.63 -5.71
C ALA A 27 -13.47 -2.84 -6.61
N PHE A 28 -12.64 -3.82 -6.27
CA PHE A 28 -11.55 -4.31 -7.12
C PHE A 28 -11.43 -5.83 -7.04
N THR A 29 -10.88 -6.44 -8.08
CA THR A 29 -10.81 -7.89 -8.15
C THR A 29 -9.56 -8.44 -7.47
N TYR A 30 -9.53 -9.76 -7.24
CA TYR A 30 -8.31 -10.42 -6.81
C TYR A 30 -7.17 -10.27 -7.84
N ALA A 31 -7.48 -10.23 -9.14
CA ALA A 31 -6.47 -10.01 -10.17
C ALA A 31 -5.84 -8.62 -10.04
N ASP A 32 -6.65 -7.58 -9.80
CA ASP A 32 -6.16 -6.22 -9.54
C ASP A 32 -5.26 -6.16 -8.29
N LEU A 33 -5.63 -6.87 -7.22
CA LEU A 33 -4.82 -6.96 -6.01
C LEU A 33 -3.45 -7.60 -6.30
N ARG A 34 -3.43 -8.71 -7.04
CA ARG A 34 -2.17 -9.41 -7.38
C ARG A 34 -1.27 -8.58 -8.30
N GLU A 35 -1.87 -7.80 -9.21
CA GLU A 35 -1.15 -6.84 -10.05
C GLU A 35 -0.55 -5.70 -9.20
N ALA A 36 -1.31 -5.17 -8.25
CA ALA A 36 -0.84 -4.13 -7.35
C ALA A 36 0.28 -4.65 -6.42
N GLU A 37 0.17 -5.88 -5.92
CA GLU A 37 1.20 -6.54 -5.09
C GLU A 37 2.53 -6.72 -5.84
N SER A 38 2.48 -7.21 -7.09
CA SER A 38 3.70 -7.38 -7.89
C SER A 38 4.37 -6.02 -8.19
N THR A 39 3.56 -5.01 -8.50
CA THR A 39 4.03 -3.64 -8.73
C THR A 39 4.63 -3.04 -7.46
N ALA A 40 3.98 -3.24 -6.31
CA ALA A 40 4.44 -2.75 -5.02
C ALA A 40 5.79 -3.37 -4.62
N LEU A 41 5.97 -4.68 -4.83
CA LEU A 41 7.23 -5.36 -4.55
C LEU A 41 8.36 -4.84 -5.45
N ARG A 42 8.06 -4.64 -6.74
CA ARG A 42 9.03 -4.06 -7.68
C ARG A 42 9.45 -2.66 -7.24
N LEU A 43 8.49 -1.78 -6.95
CA LEU A 43 8.77 -0.43 -6.45
C LEU A 43 9.51 -0.44 -5.10
N ALA A 44 9.21 -1.39 -4.22
CA ALA A 44 9.90 -1.51 -2.94
C ALA A 44 11.39 -1.80 -3.13
N ARG A 45 11.72 -2.70 -4.07
CA ARG A 45 13.13 -2.99 -4.43
C ARG A 45 13.84 -1.76 -5.00
N GLU A 46 13.16 -1.00 -5.86
CA GLU A 46 13.71 0.21 -6.50
C GLU A 46 13.88 1.40 -5.53
N THR A 47 13.08 1.46 -4.46
CA THR A 47 13.01 2.59 -3.52
C THR A 47 13.52 2.26 -2.12
N LEU A 48 14.18 1.12 -1.95
CA LEU A 48 14.86 0.78 -0.71
C LEU A 48 15.90 1.87 -0.38
N PRO A 49 16.06 2.24 0.90
CA PRO A 49 17.08 3.20 1.31
C PRO A 49 18.47 2.80 0.82
N ALA A 50 19.26 3.77 0.37
CA ALA A 50 20.55 3.53 -0.28
C ALA A 50 21.52 2.69 0.57
N THR A 51 21.47 2.81 1.90
CA THR A 51 22.25 1.98 2.83
C THR A 51 21.89 0.50 2.73
N ARG A 52 20.60 0.17 2.72
CA ARG A 52 20.14 -1.23 2.58
C ARG A 52 20.30 -1.77 1.17
N ALA A 53 20.18 -0.92 0.16
CA ALA A 53 20.47 -1.29 -1.23
C ALA A 53 21.95 -1.66 -1.42
N PHE A 54 22.86 -0.97 -0.71
CA PHE A 54 24.28 -1.32 -0.70
C PHE A 54 24.53 -2.67 0.00
N ASP A 55 23.89 -2.92 1.14
CA ASP A 55 24.00 -4.21 1.85
C ASP A 55 23.54 -5.39 0.96
N ALA A 56 22.40 -5.26 0.27
CA ALA A 56 21.91 -6.27 -0.67
C ALA A 56 22.78 -6.45 -1.92
N ALA A 57 23.57 -5.44 -2.32
CA ALA A 57 24.52 -5.57 -3.41
C ALA A 57 25.86 -6.18 -2.96
N SER A 58 26.14 -6.16 -1.65
CA SER A 58 27.45 -6.51 -1.08
C SER A 58 27.46 -7.87 -0.38
N ILE A 59 26.28 -8.37 0.00
CA ILE A 59 26.06 -9.61 0.74
C ILE A 59 25.28 -10.56 -0.16
N ASP A 60 25.59 -11.85 -0.12
CA ASP A 60 24.80 -12.85 -0.84
C ASP A 60 23.36 -12.88 -0.30
N ASP A 61 22.38 -13.18 -1.16
CA ASP A 61 20.96 -13.14 -0.79
C ASP A 61 20.65 -14.09 0.39
N GLU A 62 21.38 -15.22 0.49
CA GLU A 62 21.25 -16.20 1.58
C GLU A 62 21.78 -15.70 2.94
N ASP A 63 22.65 -14.69 2.93
CA ASP A 63 23.31 -14.12 4.12
C ASP A 63 22.70 -12.78 4.55
N LEU A 64 21.65 -12.32 3.87
CA LEU A 64 20.99 -11.05 4.21
C LEU A 64 20.31 -11.13 5.59
N PRO A 65 20.53 -10.12 6.44
CA PRO A 65 19.94 -10.11 7.77
C PRO A 65 18.41 -9.94 7.71
N PRO A 66 17.62 -10.55 8.62
CA PRO A 66 16.16 -10.54 8.59
C PRO A 66 15.53 -9.14 8.53
N GLU A 67 16.20 -8.15 9.10
CA GLU A 67 15.78 -6.74 9.10
C GLU A 67 15.72 -6.15 7.68
N HIS A 68 16.49 -6.69 6.74
CA HIS A 68 16.42 -6.32 5.33
C HIS A 68 15.10 -6.80 4.70
N GLU A 69 14.74 -8.06 4.92
CA GLU A 69 13.48 -8.61 4.42
C GLU A 69 12.27 -7.92 5.04
N GLU A 70 12.32 -7.62 6.34
CA GLU A 70 11.28 -6.87 7.04
C GLU A 70 11.12 -5.45 6.49
N ALA A 71 12.24 -4.76 6.21
CA ALA A 71 12.21 -3.45 5.59
C ALA A 71 11.60 -3.48 4.19
N LEU A 72 11.98 -4.46 3.36
CA LEU A 72 11.42 -4.65 2.03
C LEU A 72 9.91 -4.94 2.12
N ARG A 73 9.49 -5.81 3.04
CA ARG A 73 8.09 -6.16 3.27
C ARG A 73 7.28 -4.93 3.71
N GLY A 74 7.82 -4.12 4.63
CA GLY A 74 7.20 -2.88 5.07
C GLY A 74 7.05 -1.85 3.94
N GLN A 75 8.10 -1.68 3.13
CA GLN A 75 8.08 -0.77 1.99
C GLN A 75 7.08 -1.24 0.91
N ALA A 76 7.04 -2.53 0.62
CA ALA A 76 6.07 -3.12 -0.30
C ALA A 76 4.63 -2.94 0.19
N ALA A 77 4.36 -3.17 1.49
CA ALA A 77 3.04 -2.94 2.06
C ALA A 77 2.60 -1.47 1.94
N ARG A 78 3.52 -0.53 2.18
CA ARG A 78 3.25 0.91 2.00
C ARG A 78 2.90 1.26 0.56
N HIS A 79 3.67 0.74 -0.41
CA HIS A 79 3.40 0.97 -1.83
C HIS A 79 2.09 0.32 -2.28
N LEU A 80 1.77 -0.88 -1.79
CA LEU A 80 0.53 -1.56 -2.10
C LEU A 80 -0.69 -0.72 -1.70
N VAL A 81 -0.70 -0.19 -0.47
CA VAL A 81 -1.80 0.69 0.00
C VAL A 81 -1.91 1.92 -0.91
N LYS A 82 -0.79 2.59 -1.21
CA LYS A 82 -0.80 3.75 -2.10
C LYS A 82 -1.35 3.43 -3.49
N LEU A 83 -0.93 2.32 -4.10
CA LEU A 83 -1.39 1.89 -5.42
C LEU A 83 -2.90 1.61 -5.42
N LEU A 84 -3.40 0.92 -4.39
CA LEU A 84 -4.83 0.63 -4.27
C LEU A 84 -5.65 1.90 -4.09
N LEU A 85 -5.18 2.86 -3.28
CA LEU A 85 -5.88 4.12 -3.08
C LEU A 85 -5.83 5.03 -4.31
N LEU A 86 -4.71 5.08 -5.04
CA LEU A 86 -4.62 5.83 -6.29
C LEU A 86 -5.54 5.28 -7.38
N ARG A 87 -5.70 3.95 -7.47
CA ARG A 87 -6.47 3.31 -8.56
C ARG A 87 -7.96 3.12 -8.23
N PHE A 88 -8.28 2.95 -6.95
CA PHE A 88 -9.62 2.59 -6.49
C PHE A 88 -10.17 3.48 -5.38
N GLY A 89 -9.38 4.40 -4.81
CA GLY A 89 -9.86 5.37 -3.85
C GLY A 89 -10.92 6.29 -4.46
N THR A 90 -11.99 6.53 -3.71
CA THR A 90 -13.10 7.41 -4.11
C THR A 90 -13.33 8.54 -3.12
N GLY A 91 -12.73 8.47 -1.93
CA GLY A 91 -12.69 9.58 -0.99
C GLY A 91 -11.92 9.24 0.28
N TRP A 92 -11.68 10.24 1.11
CA TRP A 92 -11.28 10.08 2.50
C TRP A 92 -12.09 11.03 3.39
N GLY A 93 -12.08 10.78 4.69
CA GLY A 93 -12.74 11.62 5.69
C GLY A 93 -11.87 11.76 6.92
N GLY A 94 -12.15 12.78 7.74
CA GLY A 94 -11.38 13.06 8.96
C GLY A 94 -10.03 13.75 8.73
N LEU A 95 -9.78 14.22 7.51
CA LEU A 95 -8.63 15.05 7.16
C LEU A 95 -9.11 16.47 6.88
N GLU A 96 -8.39 17.44 7.41
CA GLU A 96 -8.68 18.87 7.23
C GLU A 96 -7.49 19.56 6.56
N THR A 97 -7.78 20.57 5.74
CA THR A 97 -6.77 21.50 5.22
C THR A 97 -6.32 22.46 6.31
N ASP A 98 -5.29 23.27 6.03
CA ASP A 98 -4.83 24.34 6.93
C ASP A 98 -5.91 25.40 7.27
N ARG A 99 -7.04 25.38 6.56
CA ARG A 99 -8.19 26.26 6.77
C ARG A 99 -9.31 25.62 7.60
N GLY A 100 -9.15 24.36 8.04
CA GLY A 100 -10.17 23.60 8.78
C GLY A 100 -11.30 23.06 7.89
N GLU A 101 -11.11 23.06 6.57
CA GLU A 101 -12.07 22.50 5.61
C GLU A 101 -11.71 21.03 5.29
N PRO A 102 -12.68 20.15 4.97
CA PRO A 102 -12.38 18.78 4.57
C PRO A 102 -11.37 18.72 3.42
N ALA A 103 -10.28 17.98 3.60
CA ALA A 103 -9.25 17.85 2.57
C ALA A 103 -9.79 17.05 1.37
N PRO A 104 -9.62 17.51 0.12
CA PRO A 104 -10.00 16.74 -1.07
C PRO A 104 -9.06 15.55 -1.25
N LEU A 105 -9.58 14.42 -1.77
CA LEU A 105 -8.76 13.24 -2.06
C LEU A 105 -7.72 13.51 -3.14
N GLU A 106 -8.12 14.23 -4.18
CA GLU A 106 -7.26 14.67 -5.27
C GLU A 106 -6.62 15.98 -4.87
N ALA A 107 -5.29 16.02 -4.83
CA ALA A 107 -4.55 17.27 -4.74
C ALA A 107 -4.51 17.88 -6.14
N ASP A 108 -4.99 19.13 -6.27
CA ASP A 108 -4.76 19.96 -7.45
C ASP A 108 -3.26 20.20 -7.70
#